data_AF-A0A352JU56-F1
#
_entry.id   AF-A0A352JU56-F1
#
_cell.length_a   1.000
_cell.length_b   1.000
_cell.length_c   1.000
_cell.angle_alpha   90.00
_cell.angle_beta   90.00
_cell.angle_gamma   90.00
#
_symmetry.space_group_name_H-M   'P 1'
#
loop_
_entity.id
_entity.type
_entity.pdbx_description
1 polymer ?
#
loop_
_entity_poly.entity_id
_entity_poly.type
_entity_poly.pdbx_seq_one_letter_code
_entity_poly.pdbx_strand_id
1 'polypeptide(L)'
;MQRGNRKAGFTLIELMIVVVIIGILAALAIPRFMRSTTKAKQSEAKQLLKQIYTMQHAYRQEFNSYCLNGITAAAGSANFARIGVDVGASARYSYAMVSAANTFTCTATANLDDDATTDTWTITQAGTLTCTIDDSVT
;
A
#
# COMPACT_ATOMS: atom_id res chain seq x y z
N MET A 1 18.66 -55.70 33.27
CA MET A 1 18.66 -55.71 31.79
C MET A 1 18.20 -54.34 31.29
N GLN A 2 19.14 -53.47 30.90
CA GLN A 2 18.83 -52.12 30.39
C GLN A 2 18.73 -52.18 28.85
N ARG A 3 17.53 -51.98 28.32
CA ARG A 3 17.32 -51.76 26.87
C ARG A 3 17.89 -50.39 26.51
N GLY A 4 19.03 -50.37 25.81
CA GLY A 4 19.62 -49.15 25.27
C GLY A 4 18.66 -48.47 24.31
N ASN A 5 18.28 -47.23 24.61
CA ASN A 5 17.46 -46.38 23.76
C ASN A 5 18.25 -46.07 22.47
N ARG A 6 17.88 -46.69 21.34
CA ARG A 6 18.51 -46.37 20.05
C ARG A 6 18.17 -44.93 19.71
N LYS A 7 19.16 -44.03 19.70
CA LYS A 7 18.99 -42.68 19.18
C LYS A 7 18.72 -42.80 17.68
N ALA A 8 17.49 -42.53 17.26
CA ALA A 8 17.16 -42.36 15.86
C ALA A 8 17.80 -41.06 15.37
N GLY A 9 18.76 -41.15 14.46
CA GLY A 9 19.35 -40.00 13.77
C GLY A 9 18.67 -39.78 12.42
N PHE A 10 18.49 -38.53 12.03
CA PHE A 10 18.04 -38.16 10.68
C PHE A 10 19.12 -38.53 9.65
N THR A 11 18.69 -38.99 8.48
CA THR A 11 19.59 -39.21 7.34
C THR A 11 19.84 -37.91 6.59
N LEU A 12 21.03 -37.76 6.00
CA LEU A 12 21.34 -36.61 5.16
C LEU A 12 20.42 -36.50 3.94
N ILE A 13 19.95 -37.65 3.42
CA ILE A 13 19.06 -37.69 2.26
C ILE A 13 17.64 -37.21 2.60
N GLU A 14 17.13 -37.53 3.80
CA GLU A 14 15.84 -36.98 4.27
C GLU A 14 15.91 -35.46 4.35
N LEU A 15 17.01 -34.92 4.88
CA LEU A 15 17.19 -33.48 4.98
C LEU A 15 17.33 -32.82 3.60
N MET A 16 18.03 -33.45 2.65
CA MET A 16 18.12 -32.95 1.27
C MET A 16 16.75 -32.85 0.58
N ILE A 17 15.92 -33.90 0.69
CA ILE A 17 14.59 -33.89 0.05
C ILE A 17 13.71 -32.79 0.66
N VAL A 18 13.77 -32.59 1.97
CA VAL A 18 13.01 -31.53 2.66
C VAL A 18 13.42 -30.15 2.17
N VAL A 19 14.72 -29.87 2.06
CA VAL A 19 15.21 -28.56 1.56
C VAL A 19 14.80 -28.33 0.11
N VAL A 20 14.82 -29.37 -0.73
CA VAL A 20 14.36 -29.28 -2.13
C VAL A 20 12.87 -28.94 -2.19
N ILE A 21 12.02 -29.60 -1.39
CA ILE A 21 10.58 -29.32 -1.37
C ILE A 21 10.30 -27.90 -0.87
N ILE A 22 10.95 -27.47 0.23
CA ILE A 22 10.80 -26.10 0.75
C ILE A 22 11.29 -25.08 -0.29
N GLY A 23 12.38 -25.36 -1.00
CA GLY A 23 12.89 -24.52 -2.08
C GLY A 23 11.88 -24.32 -3.22
N ILE A 24 11.23 -25.39 -3.67
CA ILE A 24 10.20 -25.33 -4.73
C ILE A 24 8.98 -24.52 -4.23
N LEU A 25 8.53 -24.78 -3.01
CA LEU A 25 7.39 -24.07 -2.43
C LEU A 25 7.69 -22.57 -2.26
N ALA A 26 8.87 -22.22 -1.76
CA ALA A 26 9.30 -20.84 -1.58
C ALA A 26 9.39 -20.09 -2.93
N ALA A 27 9.96 -20.73 -3.96
CA ALA A 27 10.08 -20.14 -5.30
C ALA A 27 8.72 -19.75 -5.91
N LEU A 28 7.66 -20.53 -5.65
CA LEU A 28 6.31 -20.20 -6.12
C LEU A 28 5.57 -19.23 -5.18
N ALA A 29 5.81 -19.31 -3.88
CA ALA A 29 5.08 -18.54 -2.87
C ALA A 29 5.54 -17.08 -2.80
N ILE A 30 6.84 -16.81 -2.86
CA ILE A 30 7.41 -15.46 -2.73
C ILE A 30 6.83 -14.47 -3.76
N PRO A 31 6.86 -14.74 -5.09
CA PRO A 31 6.36 -13.78 -6.07
C PRO A 31 4.85 -13.52 -5.91
N ARG A 32 4.09 -14.55 -5.53
CA ARG A 32 2.64 -14.42 -5.26
C ARG A 32 2.36 -13.57 -4.03
N PHE A 33 3.14 -13.78 -2.96
CA PHE A 33 3.03 -13.00 -1.74
C PHE A 33 3.35 -11.52 -1.99
N MET A 34 4.44 -11.23 -2.71
CA MET A 34 4.81 -9.86 -3.09
C MET A 34 3.66 -9.16 -3.83
N ARG A 35 3.12 -9.76 -4.90
CA ARG A 35 1.98 -9.18 -5.64
C ARG A 35 0.74 -8.98 -4.74
N SER A 36 0.49 -9.88 -3.79
CA SER A 36 -0.63 -9.72 -2.86
C SER A 36 -0.43 -8.54 -1.92
N THR A 37 0.79 -8.32 -1.42
CA THR A 37 1.10 -7.16 -0.56
C THR A 37 0.99 -5.85 -1.32
N THR A 38 1.46 -5.78 -2.57
CA THR A 38 1.36 -4.61 -3.45
C THR A 38 -0.11 -4.23 -3.68
N LYS A 39 -0.96 -5.21 -4.02
CA LYS A 39 -2.41 -4.99 -4.19
C LYS A 39 -3.09 -4.50 -2.90
N ALA A 40 -2.69 -5.05 -1.74
CA ALA A 40 -3.21 -4.57 -0.46
C ALA A 40 -2.83 -3.10 -0.21
N LYS A 41 -1.60 -2.70 -0.54
CA LYS A 41 -1.14 -1.31 -0.43
C LYS A 41 -1.83 -0.36 -1.41
N GLN A 42 -2.06 -0.78 -2.64
CA GLN A 42 -2.87 -0.03 -3.59
C GLN A 42 -4.31 0.14 -3.10
N SER A 43 -4.90 -0.91 -2.52
CA SER A 43 -6.26 -0.85 -1.95
C SER A 43 -6.35 0.13 -0.78
N GLU A 44 -5.35 0.11 0.12
CA GLU A 44 -5.20 1.06 1.24
C GLU A 44 -5.17 2.51 0.71
N ALA A 45 -4.38 2.77 -0.34
CA ALA A 45 -4.27 4.11 -0.92
C ALA A 45 -5.58 4.58 -1.57
N LYS A 46 -6.27 3.71 -2.31
CA LYS A 46 -7.58 4.01 -2.88
C LYS A 46 -8.61 4.32 -1.80
N GLN A 47 -8.57 3.61 -0.67
CA GLN A 47 -9.46 3.87 0.45
C GLN A 47 -9.20 5.24 1.08
N LEU A 48 -7.93 5.60 1.32
CA LEU A 48 -7.55 6.92 1.83
C LEU A 48 -7.96 8.03 0.86
N LEU A 49 -7.76 7.86 -0.45
CA LEU A 49 -8.22 8.83 -1.46
C LEU A 49 -9.75 9.02 -1.42
N LYS A 50 -10.52 7.95 -1.26
CA LYS A 50 -11.98 8.05 -1.09
C LYS A 50 -12.37 8.76 0.21
N GLN A 51 -11.67 8.49 1.31
CA GLN A 51 -11.89 9.18 2.58
C GLN A 51 -11.62 10.68 2.43
N ILE A 52 -10.49 11.05 1.81
CA ILE A 52 -10.16 12.44 1.47
C ILE A 52 -11.27 13.09 0.64
N TYR A 53 -11.79 12.40 -0.38
CA TYR A 53 -12.91 12.90 -1.18
C TYR A 53 -14.13 13.22 -0.30
N THR A 54 -14.56 12.28 0.54
CA THR A 54 -15.72 12.48 1.41
C THR A 54 -15.50 13.66 2.37
N MET A 55 -14.31 13.77 2.97
CA MET A 55 -14.02 14.83 3.93
C MET A 55 -13.86 16.20 3.27
N GLN A 56 -13.31 16.27 2.05
CA GLN A 56 -13.25 17.51 1.27
C GLN A 56 -14.64 18.01 0.89
N HIS A 57 -15.56 17.11 0.52
CA HIS A 57 -16.95 17.47 0.28
C HIS A 57 -17.65 17.97 1.54
N ALA A 58 -17.45 17.32 2.68
CA ALA A 58 -17.97 17.79 3.97
C ALA A 58 -17.43 19.19 4.31
N TYR A 59 -16.13 19.41 4.16
CA TYR A 59 -15.51 20.71 4.39
C TYR A 59 -16.09 21.79 3.46
N ARG A 60 -16.30 21.47 2.17
CA ARG A 60 -16.90 22.43 1.23
C ARG A 60 -18.35 22.76 1.57
N GLN A 61 -19.12 21.83 2.12
CA GLN A 61 -20.49 22.11 2.57
C GLN A 61 -20.52 23.15 3.70
N GLU A 62 -19.49 23.19 4.54
CA GLU A 62 -19.39 24.14 5.65
C GLU A 62 -18.77 25.49 5.24
N PHE A 63 -17.69 25.47 4.45
CA PHE A 63 -16.87 26.65 4.16
C PHE A 63 -16.94 27.16 2.71
N ASN A 64 -17.76 26.53 1.86
CA ASN A 64 -17.94 26.87 0.44
C ASN A 64 -16.63 26.87 -0.40
N SER A 65 -15.59 26.18 0.06
CA SER A 65 -14.31 26.00 -0.63
C SER A 65 -13.70 24.67 -0.23
N TYR A 66 -12.92 24.04 -1.13
CA TYR A 66 -12.01 22.96 -0.72
C TYR A 66 -10.78 23.52 -0.02
N CYS A 67 -10.04 22.64 0.64
CA CYS A 67 -8.93 23.03 1.49
C CYS A 67 -7.69 22.16 1.25
N LEU A 68 -6.57 22.51 1.90
CA LEU A 68 -5.27 21.81 1.88
C LEU A 68 -4.48 21.96 0.56
N ASN A 69 -4.59 23.12 -0.07
CA ASN A 69 -3.86 23.41 -1.29
C ASN A 69 -2.34 23.40 -1.08
N GLY A 70 -1.62 22.66 -1.91
CA GLY A 70 -0.15 22.57 -1.90
C GLY A 70 0.41 21.73 -0.74
N ILE A 71 -0.40 20.86 -0.14
CA ILE A 71 0.01 20.05 1.01
C ILE A 71 0.33 18.63 0.57
N THR A 72 1.41 18.07 1.11
CA THR A 72 1.78 16.66 0.93
C THR A 72 1.76 15.94 2.28
N ALA A 73 1.19 14.74 2.33
CA ALA A 73 1.18 13.87 3.49
C ALA A 73 1.80 12.51 3.14
N ALA A 74 2.80 12.09 3.89
CA ALA A 74 3.43 10.77 3.76
C ALA A 74 3.19 9.94 5.03
N ALA A 75 3.81 8.76 5.12
CA ALA A 75 3.67 7.87 6.26
C ALA A 75 3.85 8.59 7.61
N GLY A 76 2.85 8.49 8.49
CA GLY A 76 2.86 9.10 9.83
C GLY A 76 2.61 10.62 9.84
N SER A 77 2.24 11.22 8.71
CA SER A 77 1.95 12.65 8.63
C SER A 77 0.54 12.97 9.10
N ALA A 78 0.43 14.04 9.91
CA ALA A 78 -0.83 14.67 10.31
C ALA A 78 -1.22 15.85 9.41
N ASN A 79 -0.62 16.00 8.22
CA ASN A 79 -0.82 17.17 7.36
C ASN A 79 -2.27 17.29 6.83
N PHE A 80 -3.05 16.21 6.87
CA PHE A 80 -4.48 16.20 6.52
C PHE A 80 -5.40 16.25 7.76
N ALA A 81 -4.88 16.52 8.96
CA ALA A 81 -5.67 16.58 10.19
C ALA A 81 -6.81 17.61 10.15
N ARG A 82 -6.69 18.69 9.34
CA ARG A 82 -7.77 19.68 9.18
C ARG A 82 -9.06 19.08 8.58
N ILE A 83 -8.94 18.03 7.78
CA ILE A 83 -10.09 17.29 7.24
C ILE A 83 -10.32 15.97 7.98
N GLY A 84 -9.66 15.75 9.13
CA GLY A 84 -9.81 14.53 9.93
C GLY A 84 -9.28 13.28 9.22
N VAL A 85 -8.27 13.41 8.35
CA VAL A 85 -7.62 12.28 7.68
C VAL A 85 -6.18 12.19 8.14
N ASP A 86 -5.76 10.98 8.54
CA ASP A 86 -4.39 10.68 8.92
C ASP A 86 -3.80 9.63 7.98
N VAL A 87 -2.52 9.80 7.65
CA VAL A 87 -1.77 8.81 6.86
C VAL A 87 -1.02 7.90 7.80
N GLY A 88 -1.39 6.61 7.82
CA GLY A 88 -0.79 5.63 8.73
C GLY A 88 0.74 5.53 8.61
N ALA A 89 1.42 5.23 9.72
CA ALA A 89 2.89 5.14 9.77
C ALA A 89 3.48 4.04 8.85
N SER A 90 2.65 3.07 8.44
CA SER A 90 3.02 1.97 7.54
C SER A 90 2.57 2.20 6.09
N ALA A 91 2.08 3.40 5.77
CA ALA A 91 1.67 3.76 4.42
C ALA A 91 2.87 3.77 3.48
N ARG A 92 2.68 3.30 2.25
CA ARG A 92 3.71 3.33 1.19
C ARG A 92 3.49 4.46 0.19
N TYR A 93 2.27 4.96 0.12
CA TYR A 93 1.90 6.09 -0.72
C TYR A 93 2.10 7.40 0.02
N SER A 94 2.62 8.38 -0.71
CA SER A 94 2.57 9.80 -0.37
C SER A 94 1.39 10.45 -1.10
N TYR A 95 0.73 11.40 -0.46
CA TYR A 95 -0.50 12.03 -0.97
C TYR A 95 -0.26 13.53 -1.13
N ALA A 96 -0.33 14.04 -2.35
CA ALA A 96 -0.25 15.47 -2.64
C ALA A 96 -1.64 16.03 -2.95
N MET A 97 -1.98 17.14 -2.33
CA MET A 97 -3.26 17.82 -2.48
C MET A 97 -3.09 19.19 -3.14
N VAL A 98 -3.85 19.44 -4.19
CA VAL A 98 -4.02 20.74 -4.82
C VAL A 98 -5.50 21.07 -4.81
N SER A 99 -5.87 22.24 -4.31
CA SER A 99 -7.27 22.61 -4.17
C SER A 99 -7.52 24.11 -4.39
N ALA A 100 -8.72 24.40 -4.85
CA ALA A 100 -9.27 25.73 -5.05
C ALA A 100 -10.72 25.75 -4.56
N ALA A 101 -11.43 26.87 -4.77
CA ALA A 101 -12.81 27.02 -4.30
C ALA A 101 -13.75 25.90 -4.81
N ASN A 102 -13.61 25.50 -6.07
CA ASN A 102 -14.54 24.57 -6.72
C ASN A 102 -13.90 23.27 -7.23
N THR A 103 -12.59 23.13 -7.11
CA THR A 103 -11.87 21.96 -7.62
C THR A 103 -10.87 21.48 -6.59
N PHE A 104 -10.63 20.18 -6.58
CA PHE A 104 -9.48 19.63 -5.90
C PHE A 104 -8.99 18.40 -6.65
N THR A 105 -7.70 18.14 -6.51
CA THR A 105 -7.02 16.96 -6.99
C THR A 105 -6.16 16.44 -5.85
N CYS A 106 -6.34 15.17 -5.51
CA CYS A 106 -5.42 14.46 -4.63
C CYS A 106 -4.73 13.35 -5.42
N THR A 107 -3.41 13.34 -5.38
CA THR A 107 -2.57 12.37 -6.08
C THR A 107 -1.81 11.56 -5.05
N ALA A 108 -2.00 10.24 -5.07
CA ALA A 108 -1.23 9.28 -4.30
C ALA A 108 -0.12 8.70 -5.17
N THR A 109 1.13 8.80 -4.74
CA THR A 109 2.31 8.31 -5.44
C THR A 109 3.13 7.40 -4.55
N ALA A 110 3.52 6.23 -5.05
CA ALA A 110 4.45 5.31 -4.40
C ALA A 110 5.42 4.70 -5.43
N ASN A 111 6.60 4.32 -4.95
CA ASN A 111 7.47 3.37 -5.63
C ASN A 111 7.42 2.06 -4.82
N LEU A 112 6.79 1.01 -5.36
CA LEU A 112 6.52 -0.23 -4.61
C LEU A 112 7.56 -1.33 -4.85
N ASP A 113 8.36 -1.21 -5.90
CA ASP A 113 9.37 -2.16 -6.38
C ASP A 113 10.77 -1.56 -6.61
N ASP A 114 10.95 -0.29 -6.22
CA ASP A 114 12.22 0.46 -6.22
C ASP A 114 12.80 0.67 -7.63
N ASP A 115 11.91 0.80 -8.63
CA ASP A 115 12.27 1.08 -10.01
C ASP A 115 12.16 2.59 -10.34
N ALA A 116 12.26 2.96 -11.62
CA ALA A 116 12.14 4.37 -12.04
C ALA A 116 10.68 4.85 -12.16
N THR A 117 9.70 3.97 -11.96
CA THR A 117 8.31 4.10 -12.40
C THR A 117 7.39 4.10 -11.19
N THR A 118 6.76 5.25 -10.93
CA THR A 118 5.93 5.40 -9.72
C THR A 118 4.46 5.11 -9.99
N ASP A 119 3.89 4.22 -9.19
CA ASP A 119 2.45 3.98 -9.16
C ASP A 119 1.73 5.25 -8.72
N THR A 120 0.83 5.75 -9.56
CA THR A 120 0.12 7.01 -9.33
C THR A 120 -1.38 6.86 -9.47
N TRP A 121 -2.09 7.13 -8.37
CA TRP A 121 -3.55 7.15 -8.29
C TRP A 121 -4.04 8.57 -8.01
N THR A 122 -5.00 9.06 -8.79
CA THR A 122 -5.56 10.40 -8.62
C THR A 122 -7.06 10.33 -8.37
N ILE A 123 -7.56 11.15 -7.44
CA ILE A 123 -8.98 11.41 -7.25
C ILE A 123 -9.26 12.92 -7.36
N THR A 124 -10.38 13.26 -7.99
CA THR A 124 -10.82 14.65 -8.18
C THR A 124 -12.15 14.90 -7.46
N GLN A 125 -12.65 16.14 -7.52
CA GLN A 125 -13.96 16.51 -6.97
C GLN A 125 -15.14 15.73 -7.56
N ALA A 126 -14.97 15.07 -8.71
CA ALA A 126 -16.00 14.23 -9.33
C ALA A 126 -16.07 12.80 -8.72
N GLY A 127 -15.11 12.42 -7.88
CA GLY A 127 -15.07 11.11 -7.22
C GLY A 127 -14.54 9.97 -8.09
N THR A 128 -14.17 10.25 -9.34
CA THR A 128 -13.53 9.27 -10.22
C THR A 128 -12.08 9.05 -9.79
N LEU A 129 -11.76 7.81 -9.44
CA LEU A 129 -10.40 7.34 -9.23
C LEU A 129 -9.79 6.98 -10.58
N THR A 130 -8.74 7.68 -10.97
CA THR A 130 -8.00 7.41 -12.20
C THR A 130 -6.61 6.91 -11.85
N CYS A 131 -6.23 5.79 -12.45
CA CYS A 131 -4.85 5.35 -12.45
C CYS A 131 -4.11 6.08 -13.58
N THR A 132 -3.04 6.78 -13.26
CA THR A 132 -2.22 7.46 -14.27
C THR A 132 -1.05 6.57 -14.69
N ILE A 133 -0.49 5.78 -13.77
CA ILE A 133 0.59 4.80 -13.99
C ILE A 133 0.37 3.65 -12.99
N ASP A 134 0.32 2.40 -13.48
CA ASP A 134 0.28 1.16 -12.67
C ASP A 134 1.39 0.24 -13.20
N ASP A 135 2.52 0.18 -12.49
CA ASP A 135 3.65 -0.68 -12.87
C ASP A 135 3.74 -1.96 -12.03
N SER A 136 2.86 -2.11 -11.03
CA SER A 136 2.77 -3.32 -10.20
C SER A 136 2.44 -4.63 -10.95
N VAL A 137 2.21 -4.54 -12.26
CA VAL A 137 1.70 -5.61 -13.14
C VAL A 137 2.75 -6.15 -14.10
N THR A 138 3.91 -5.49 -14.26
CA THR A 138 5.03 -6.10 -14.99
C THR A 138 5.82 -7.09 -14.12
#